data_AF-A0A843LMP0-F1
#
_entry.id   AF-A0A843LMP0-F1
#
_cell.length_a   1.000
_cell.length_b   1.000
_cell.length_c   1.000
_cell.angle_alpha   90.00
_cell.angle_beta   90.00
_cell.angle_gamma   90.00
#
_symmetry.space_group_name_H-M   'P 1'
#
loop_
_entity.id
_entity.type
_entity.pdbx_description
1 polymer ?
#
loop_
_entity_poly.entity_id
_entity_poly.type
_entity_poly.pdbx_seq_one_letter_code
_entity_poly.pdbx_strand_id
1 'polypeptide(L)'
;KKDVGDSKDLVIIAAHFKNAFRGADQNLATIDGIWQISEVPTEVKVDTEYDKMRIATVTSDTITMDNKDNTVTLSKNKDISLMGDVKIITSDQDVVDDANPLRYYIAKVVTEPGTYELRGAVADGDFTWNAQNFAGFYYDIDDDLGTETLTTTITEGNKLQEPNGVTYTTTAQKNDFDFEDWGYYNVIGFQASKYFAGYLNDENVPDENEILFRESDDENSLSDEQLEAILMDDDTEMTVTSGTPLKLEEGYELSIKSIDIDGNKVYLELTKDGSVVDSKVISPSKDNPTMADKTYYYKKDVGDSKDLVIIAAHFKNAFRGADQNLATIDGIWQISEVPTEVKADTEYDKMRIATVTSDTITMDNKDNTVTLSKNKDISLMGDVKIKTSDQDVVDDANPLRYYLYKEVTLEGAEAAEQPAPVEPAKAEVTEEAAPVEEAAPAPVTVAENKTTEAAPAAAEEKKNETAEPAKTEPGFESIFAITGLLAVAYLVLGRRE
;
A
#
# COMPACT_ATOMS: atom_id res chain seq x y z
N LYS A 1 16.53 27.58 36.17
CA LYS A 1 16.64 26.31 36.91
C LYS A 1 15.33 26.03 37.63
N LYS A 2 15.00 24.77 37.93
CA LYS A 2 13.77 24.36 38.62
C LYS A 2 13.96 23.00 39.29
N ASP A 3 13.12 22.68 40.26
CA ASP A 3 12.92 21.30 40.70
C ASP A 3 12.10 20.54 39.65
N VAL A 4 12.54 19.34 39.28
CA VAL A 4 11.89 18.47 38.28
C VAL A 4 11.87 17.04 38.83
N GLY A 5 10.69 16.57 39.24
CA GLY A 5 10.57 15.38 40.07
C GLY A 5 11.43 15.50 41.35
N ASP A 6 12.22 14.47 41.63
CA ASP A 6 13.18 14.46 42.74
C ASP A 6 14.46 15.27 42.44
N SER A 7 14.74 15.61 41.19
CA SER A 7 15.93 16.43 40.84
C SER A 7 15.76 17.87 41.31
N LYS A 8 16.78 18.38 42.01
CA LYS A 8 16.78 19.70 42.65
C LYS A 8 17.69 20.70 41.95
N ASP A 9 17.20 21.93 41.79
CA ASP A 9 17.91 23.03 41.13
C ASP A 9 18.48 22.65 39.73
N LEU A 10 17.69 21.88 38.96
CA LEU A 10 18.05 21.38 37.63
C LEU A 10 18.06 22.53 36.61
N VAL A 11 19.03 22.52 35.68
CA VAL A 11 18.99 23.38 34.50
C VAL A 11 17.98 22.77 33.53
N ILE A 12 16.89 23.49 33.27
CA ILE A 12 15.82 23.07 32.35
C ILE A 12 15.87 23.78 30.99
N ILE A 13 16.50 24.96 30.95
CA ILE A 13 16.72 25.79 29.76
C ILE A 13 18.09 26.45 29.92
N ALA A 14 18.88 26.46 28.85
CA ALA A 14 20.13 27.20 28.71
C ALA A 14 20.21 27.84 27.32
N ALA A 15 20.76 29.05 27.23
CA ALA A 15 21.00 29.76 25.97
C ALA A 15 22.36 30.46 26.00
N HIS A 16 23.14 30.27 24.93
CA HIS A 16 24.44 30.93 24.75
C HIS A 16 24.27 32.16 23.85
N PHE A 17 24.62 33.33 24.39
CA PHE A 17 24.52 34.61 23.70
C PHE A 17 25.88 35.01 23.14
N LYS A 18 26.09 34.81 21.83
CA LYS A 18 27.32 35.14 21.10
C LYS A 18 27.69 36.62 21.21
N ASN A 19 26.70 37.49 21.01
CA ASN A 19 26.84 38.95 20.96
C ASN A 19 25.51 39.63 21.31
N ALA A 20 25.59 40.88 21.79
CA ALA A 20 24.44 41.77 21.93
C ALA A 20 24.76 43.15 21.33
N PHE A 21 23.80 43.71 20.59
CA PHE A 21 23.91 44.96 19.86
C PHE A 21 22.78 45.92 20.25
N ARG A 22 23.13 47.19 20.48
CA ARG A 22 22.17 48.26 20.72
C ARG A 22 21.95 49.06 19.43
N GLY A 23 20.82 48.83 18.78
CA GLY A 23 20.35 49.68 17.67
C GLY A 23 19.73 50.99 18.16
N ALA A 24 19.31 51.82 17.22
CA ALA A 24 18.58 53.06 17.52
C ALA A 24 17.14 52.75 18.02
N ASP A 25 16.43 51.87 17.30
CA ASP A 25 15.02 51.58 17.53
C ASP A 25 14.78 50.25 18.26
N GLN A 26 15.70 49.29 18.16
CA GLN A 26 15.63 47.98 18.82
C GLN A 26 17.00 47.50 19.31
N ASN A 27 17.02 46.68 20.35
CA ASN A 27 18.20 45.91 20.77
C ASN A 27 18.12 44.51 20.16
N LEU A 28 19.24 43.97 19.69
CA LEU A 28 19.34 42.63 19.10
C LEU A 28 20.38 41.81 19.86
N ALA A 29 20.13 40.52 20.03
CA ALA A 29 21.11 39.58 20.55
C ALA A 29 21.20 38.36 19.63
N THR A 30 22.41 37.88 19.39
CA THR A 30 22.66 36.68 18.58
C THR A 30 22.84 35.50 19.52
N ILE A 31 21.97 34.50 19.39
CA ILE A 31 22.06 33.23 20.10
C ILE A 31 22.61 32.20 19.13
N ASP A 32 23.62 31.43 19.56
CA ASP A 32 24.24 30.35 18.77
C ASP A 32 24.33 29.02 19.52
N GLY A 33 23.58 28.90 20.62
CA GLY A 33 23.27 27.63 21.27
C GLY A 33 22.02 27.76 22.13
N ILE A 34 21.06 26.84 21.97
CA ILE A 34 19.86 26.69 22.80
C ILE A 34 19.77 25.23 23.21
N TRP A 35 19.48 24.99 24.48
CA TRP A 35 19.19 23.66 25.02
C TRP A 35 18.03 23.75 26.01
N GLN A 36 17.10 22.82 25.91
CA GLN A 36 15.91 22.75 26.76
C GLN A 36 15.48 21.30 26.96
N ILE A 37 14.93 21.01 28.15
CA ILE A 37 14.27 19.75 28.49
C ILE A 37 12.85 20.00 28.99
N SER A 38 12.02 18.95 29.00
CA SER A 38 10.69 18.98 29.62
C SER A 38 10.77 19.23 31.13
N GLU A 39 9.78 19.93 31.68
CA GLU A 39 9.56 19.99 33.13
C GLU A 39 8.81 18.76 33.68
N VAL A 40 8.30 17.89 32.79
CA VAL A 40 7.64 16.63 33.10
C VAL A 40 8.62 15.48 32.86
N PRO A 41 9.15 14.81 33.91
CA PRO A 41 10.00 13.64 33.76
C PRO A 41 9.18 12.37 33.57
N THR A 42 9.70 11.43 32.77
CA THR A 42 9.17 10.05 32.70
C THR A 42 9.54 9.30 33.98
N GLU A 43 8.62 8.53 34.58
CA GLU A 43 8.92 7.72 35.76
C GLU A 43 9.68 6.44 35.36
N VAL A 44 10.90 6.30 35.90
CA VAL A 44 11.80 5.16 35.66
C VAL A 44 11.99 4.41 36.97
N LYS A 45 10.98 3.61 37.33
CA LYS A 45 10.89 2.90 38.61
C LYS A 45 10.77 1.40 38.37
N VAL A 46 11.43 0.62 39.21
CA VAL A 46 11.38 -0.85 39.14
C VAL A 46 9.94 -1.34 39.32
N ASP A 47 9.58 -2.34 38.52
CA ASP A 47 8.25 -2.92 38.34
C ASP A 47 7.18 -1.95 37.77
N THR A 48 7.58 -0.85 37.12
CA THR A 48 6.68 -0.10 36.22
C THR A 48 6.53 -0.84 34.89
N GLU A 49 5.29 -1.15 34.52
CA GLU A 49 4.92 -1.84 33.28
C GLU A 49 4.75 -0.87 32.10
N TYR A 50 5.14 -1.34 30.92
CA TYR A 50 5.01 -0.72 29.60
C TYR A 50 4.59 -1.83 28.62
N ASP A 51 3.28 -1.99 28.43
CA ASP A 51 2.62 -3.02 27.59
C ASP A 51 2.97 -4.47 27.96
N LYS A 52 4.06 -5.02 27.41
CA LYS A 52 4.55 -6.39 27.68
C LYS A 52 5.87 -6.42 28.43
N MET A 53 6.55 -5.29 28.53
CA MET A 53 7.79 -5.13 29.26
C MET A 53 7.52 -4.47 30.62
N ARG A 54 8.38 -4.71 31.62
CA ARG A 54 8.45 -3.88 32.83
C ARG A 54 9.90 -3.51 33.13
N ILE A 55 10.11 -2.42 33.85
CA ILE A 55 11.45 -2.03 34.32
C ILE A 55 11.93 -3.03 35.37
N ALA A 56 12.96 -3.81 35.03
CA ALA A 56 13.55 -4.83 35.88
C ALA A 56 14.63 -4.27 36.82
N THR A 57 15.52 -3.43 36.30
CA THR A 57 16.57 -2.75 37.08
C THR A 57 16.87 -1.36 36.54
N VAL A 58 17.29 -0.46 37.44
CA VAL A 58 17.73 0.91 37.14
C VAL A 58 19.05 1.16 37.87
N THR A 59 20.07 1.63 37.15
CA THR A 59 21.37 2.07 37.70
C THR A 59 21.57 3.57 37.44
N SER A 60 22.79 4.08 37.62
CA SER A 60 23.18 5.44 37.23
C SER A 60 23.32 5.67 35.72
N ASP A 61 23.36 4.59 34.92
CA ASP A 61 23.74 4.58 33.51
C ASP A 61 22.89 3.67 32.62
N THR A 62 22.11 2.75 33.21
CA THR A 62 21.45 1.64 32.53
C THR A 62 20.03 1.47 33.05
N ILE A 63 19.09 1.26 32.13
CA ILE A 63 17.74 0.77 32.42
C ILE A 63 17.64 -0.59 31.75
N THR A 64 17.21 -1.60 32.49
CA THR A 64 16.92 -2.94 31.95
C THR A 64 15.44 -3.21 32.09
N MET A 65 14.82 -3.68 31.02
CA MET A 65 13.42 -4.10 31.00
C MET A 65 13.34 -5.59 30.67
N ASP A 66 12.39 -6.30 31.27
CA ASP A 66 12.10 -7.70 30.99
C ASP A 66 10.59 -7.94 30.87
N ASN A 67 10.18 -9.10 30.34
CA ASN A 67 8.79 -9.50 30.20
C ASN A 67 8.37 -10.59 31.20
N LYS A 68 9.04 -10.79 32.34
CA LYS A 68 8.87 -12.01 33.17
C LYS A 68 7.44 -12.24 33.70
N ASP A 69 6.63 -11.19 33.79
CA ASP A 69 5.22 -11.28 34.22
C ASP A 69 4.22 -11.27 33.03
N ASN A 70 4.73 -11.17 31.79
CA ASN A 70 3.97 -11.11 30.54
C ASN A 70 4.57 -12.07 29.49
N THR A 71 3.92 -13.22 29.27
CA THR A 71 4.26 -14.07 28.12
C THR A 71 3.99 -13.34 26.81
N VAL A 72 5.02 -13.17 25.99
CA VAL A 72 4.88 -12.75 24.58
C VAL A 72 4.74 -14.03 23.74
N THR A 73 3.53 -14.27 23.23
CA THR A 73 3.23 -15.40 22.36
C THR A 73 3.26 -14.92 20.91
N LEU A 74 4.15 -15.48 20.10
CA LEU A 74 4.15 -15.27 18.65
C LEU A 74 3.15 -16.24 18.00
N SER A 75 2.40 -15.75 17.02
CA SER A 75 1.47 -16.51 16.18
C SER A 75 1.25 -15.74 14.88
N LYS A 76 0.82 -16.40 13.81
CA LYS A 76 0.65 -15.79 12.48
C LYS A 76 -0.12 -14.45 12.49
N ASN A 77 0.29 -13.47 11.68
CA ASN A 77 -0.39 -12.19 11.42
C ASN A 77 -0.84 -11.47 12.71
N LYS A 78 0.12 -11.03 13.54
CA LYS A 78 -0.15 -10.33 14.79
C LYS A 78 0.73 -9.10 14.97
N ASP A 79 0.04 -8.01 15.25
CA ASP A 79 0.57 -6.72 15.65
C ASP A 79 0.63 -6.69 17.20
N ILE A 80 1.79 -7.02 17.77
CA ILE A 80 1.96 -7.23 19.23
C ILE A 80 2.67 -6.02 19.85
N SER A 81 1.93 -5.14 20.53
CA SER A 81 2.52 -4.06 21.34
C SER A 81 3.51 -4.60 22.37
N LEU A 82 4.75 -4.12 22.33
CA LEU A 82 5.85 -4.58 23.20
C LEU A 82 6.15 -3.57 24.30
N MET A 83 6.38 -2.30 23.93
CA MET A 83 6.53 -1.17 24.85
C MET A 83 6.37 0.19 24.12
N GLY A 84 5.34 0.96 24.46
CA GLY A 84 5.07 2.25 23.83
C GLY A 84 4.87 2.11 22.31
N ASP A 85 5.57 2.93 21.52
CA ASP A 85 5.48 2.90 20.05
C ASP A 85 6.07 1.61 19.42
N VAL A 86 6.74 0.76 20.20
CA VAL A 86 7.44 -0.43 19.72
C VAL A 86 6.52 -1.65 19.73
N LYS A 87 6.41 -2.33 18.58
CA LYS A 87 5.69 -3.59 18.39
C LYS A 87 6.63 -4.71 17.93
N ILE A 88 6.18 -5.94 18.09
CA ILE A 88 6.60 -7.08 17.28
C ILE A 88 5.51 -7.34 16.24
N ILE A 89 5.88 -7.53 14.98
CA ILE A 89 4.99 -7.88 13.87
C ILE A 89 5.39 -9.26 13.37
N THR A 90 4.42 -10.17 13.21
CA THR A 90 4.61 -11.57 12.76
C THR A 90 3.97 -11.81 11.40
N SER A 91 4.59 -12.68 10.59
CA SER A 91 4.10 -13.06 9.26
C SER A 91 2.79 -13.88 9.30
N ASP A 92 2.01 -13.89 8.22
CA ASP A 92 0.95 -14.88 7.97
C ASP A 92 1.43 -16.13 7.21
N GLN A 93 2.74 -16.16 6.85
CA GLN A 93 3.44 -17.24 6.11
C GLN A 93 2.77 -18.61 6.18
N ASP A 94 2.55 -19.26 5.04
CA ASP A 94 1.60 -20.35 4.96
C ASP A 94 1.94 -21.54 5.89
N VAL A 95 3.22 -21.94 5.88
CA VAL A 95 3.79 -23.01 6.71
C VAL A 95 4.54 -22.46 7.92
N VAL A 96 4.20 -22.96 9.12
CA VAL A 96 4.93 -22.71 10.37
C VAL A 96 5.27 -24.05 11.04
N ASP A 97 6.53 -24.47 10.95
CA ASP A 97 7.05 -25.71 11.55
C ASP A 97 8.54 -25.61 11.96
N ASP A 98 9.16 -26.74 12.33
CA ASP A 98 10.58 -26.79 12.76
C ASP A 98 11.58 -26.47 11.62
N ALA A 99 11.16 -26.53 10.35
CA ALA A 99 11.98 -26.17 9.19
C ALA A 99 11.67 -24.75 8.70
N ASN A 100 10.43 -24.31 8.85
CA ASN A 100 9.88 -23.02 8.45
C ASN A 100 9.41 -22.26 9.70
N PRO A 101 10.32 -21.75 10.55
CA PRO A 101 9.93 -21.03 11.75
C PRO A 101 9.17 -19.74 11.41
N LEU A 102 8.28 -19.32 12.31
CA LEU A 102 7.51 -18.08 12.15
C LEU A 102 8.44 -16.85 12.12
N ARG A 103 8.43 -16.12 11.00
CA ARG A 103 9.14 -14.85 10.82
C ARG A 103 8.47 -13.74 11.62
N TYR A 104 9.28 -12.83 12.14
CA TYR A 104 8.84 -11.65 12.87
C TYR A 104 9.93 -10.57 12.89
N TYR A 105 9.51 -9.30 12.99
CA TYR A 105 10.41 -8.16 13.17
C TYR A 105 9.94 -7.24 14.29
N ILE A 106 10.83 -6.34 14.73
CA ILE A 106 10.52 -5.29 15.70
C ILE A 106 10.30 -3.98 14.94
N ALA A 107 9.11 -3.40 15.07
CA ALA A 107 8.69 -2.20 14.39
C ALA A 107 8.52 -1.03 15.36
N LYS A 108 8.76 0.20 14.90
CA LYS A 108 8.04 1.37 15.41
C LYS A 108 6.98 1.72 14.39
N VAL A 109 5.71 1.64 14.78
CA VAL A 109 4.59 2.04 13.92
C VAL A 109 4.36 3.56 14.05
N VAL A 110 4.17 4.23 12.93
CA VAL A 110 3.86 5.66 12.86
C VAL A 110 2.65 5.85 11.95
N THR A 111 1.64 6.59 12.43
CA THR A 111 0.39 6.85 11.72
C THR A 111 0.04 8.35 11.67
N GLU A 112 0.91 9.20 12.20
CA GLU A 112 0.77 10.66 12.05
C GLU A 112 1.21 11.08 10.63
N PRO A 113 0.55 12.07 10.00
CA PRO A 113 0.97 12.56 8.70
C PRO A 113 2.31 13.31 8.74
N GLY A 114 3.16 13.08 7.74
CA GLY A 114 4.47 13.71 7.63
C GLY A 114 5.47 12.89 6.82
N THR A 115 6.66 13.45 6.61
CA THR A 115 7.78 12.76 5.96
C THR A 115 8.71 12.14 7.01
N TYR A 116 9.01 10.85 6.86
CA TYR A 116 9.78 10.05 7.81
C TYR A 116 11.01 9.42 7.15
N GLU A 117 12.06 9.24 7.93
CA GLU A 117 13.33 8.63 7.51
C GLU A 117 13.35 7.13 7.87
N LEU A 118 13.26 6.28 6.84
CA LEU A 118 13.59 4.85 6.97
C LEU A 118 15.09 4.71 6.75
N ARG A 119 15.87 4.55 7.83
CA ARG A 119 17.33 4.39 7.78
C ARG A 119 17.75 2.93 7.96
N GLY A 120 18.90 2.57 7.40
CA GLY A 120 19.59 1.32 7.69
C GLY A 120 20.51 1.37 8.91
N ALA A 121 21.22 0.27 9.13
CA ALA A 121 22.31 0.17 10.10
C ALA A 121 23.39 1.23 9.83
N VAL A 122 24.04 1.69 10.89
CA VAL A 122 25.12 2.69 10.79
C VAL A 122 26.45 1.99 10.52
N ALA A 123 27.07 2.35 9.40
CA ALA A 123 28.42 1.95 9.04
C ALA A 123 29.44 2.99 9.52
N ASP A 124 30.67 2.54 9.77
CA ASP A 124 31.85 3.37 10.03
C ASP A 124 33.11 2.84 9.30
N GLY A 125 32.90 2.02 8.27
CA GLY A 125 33.92 1.40 7.42
C GLY A 125 33.29 0.80 6.17
N ASP A 126 33.90 -0.25 5.61
CA ASP A 126 33.25 -1.09 4.59
C ASP A 126 32.01 -1.78 5.19
N PHE A 127 30.90 -1.81 4.44
CA PHE A 127 29.63 -2.32 4.97
C PHE A 127 28.71 -2.84 3.86
N THR A 128 27.82 -3.77 4.22
CA THR A 128 26.77 -4.31 3.33
C THR A 128 25.40 -4.14 3.98
N TRP A 129 24.51 -3.44 3.29
CA TRP A 129 23.09 -3.40 3.63
C TRP A 129 22.29 -4.46 2.87
N ASN A 130 21.22 -4.93 3.50
CA ASN A 130 20.19 -5.80 2.93
C ASN A 130 18.85 -5.57 3.68
N ALA A 131 17.76 -6.20 3.23
CA ALA A 131 16.44 -6.11 3.86
C ALA A 131 16.48 -6.21 5.41
N GLN A 132 17.28 -7.13 5.95
CA GLN A 132 17.39 -7.42 7.39
C GLN A 132 18.10 -6.33 8.21
N ASN A 133 18.79 -5.38 7.57
CA ASN A 133 19.46 -4.27 8.26
C ASN A 133 19.19 -2.87 7.64
N PHE A 134 18.43 -2.80 6.55
CA PHE A 134 17.91 -1.58 5.94
C PHE A 134 16.44 -1.77 5.53
N ALA A 135 15.55 -1.42 6.46
CA ALA A 135 14.09 -1.43 6.29
C ALA A 135 13.56 -0.36 5.29
N GLY A 136 14.41 0.13 4.40
CA GLY A 136 14.00 0.88 3.21
C GLY A 136 13.91 -0.01 1.97
N PHE A 137 14.68 -1.11 1.88
CA PHE A 137 14.58 -2.07 0.78
C PHE A 137 13.25 -2.84 0.82
N TYR A 138 12.85 -3.36 -0.34
CA TYR A 138 11.71 -4.28 -0.43
C TYR A 138 11.99 -5.55 0.38
N TYR A 139 11.05 -5.91 1.25
CA TYR A 139 11.01 -7.20 1.92
C TYR A 139 9.57 -7.64 2.15
N ASP A 140 9.22 -8.81 1.64
CA ASP A 140 8.01 -9.50 2.01
C ASP A 140 8.26 -10.46 3.17
N ILE A 141 7.55 -10.25 4.28
CA ILE A 141 7.72 -11.04 5.49
C ILE A 141 6.96 -12.36 5.44
N ASP A 142 5.99 -12.51 4.53
CA ASP A 142 5.13 -13.70 4.42
C ASP A 142 5.75 -14.76 3.51
N ASP A 143 6.49 -14.35 2.48
CA ASP A 143 7.11 -15.25 1.48
C ASP A 143 8.65 -15.17 1.37
N ASP A 144 9.29 -14.32 2.18
CA ASP A 144 10.75 -14.17 2.32
C ASP A 144 11.41 -13.59 1.06
N LEU A 145 10.75 -12.59 0.48
CA LEU A 145 11.08 -11.97 -0.80
C LEU A 145 11.82 -10.67 -0.56
N GLY A 146 13.11 -10.59 -0.88
CA GLY A 146 13.92 -9.39 -0.63
C GLY A 146 15.42 -9.62 -0.79
N THR A 147 15.86 -9.81 -2.04
CA THR A 147 17.26 -10.03 -2.42
C THR A 147 18.11 -8.76 -2.49
N GLU A 148 17.54 -7.56 -2.29
CA GLU A 148 18.28 -6.29 -2.41
C GLU A 148 19.48 -6.26 -1.46
N THR A 149 20.67 -6.10 -2.04
CA THR A 149 21.93 -5.94 -1.30
C THR A 149 22.73 -4.77 -1.84
N LEU A 150 23.34 -3.97 -0.96
CA LEU A 150 24.20 -2.85 -1.34
C LEU A 150 25.45 -2.82 -0.47
N THR A 151 26.61 -2.98 -1.08
CA THR A 151 27.92 -2.95 -0.42
C THR A 151 28.66 -1.67 -0.77
N THR A 152 29.25 -1.01 0.23
CA THR A 152 30.14 0.14 0.05
C THR A 152 31.55 -0.19 0.54
N THR A 153 32.56 0.14 -0.27
CA THR A 153 33.98 -0.06 0.02
C THR A 153 34.73 1.26 0.02
N ILE A 154 35.44 1.60 1.10
CA ILE A 154 36.21 2.83 1.24
C ILE A 154 37.57 2.69 0.55
N THR A 155 37.53 2.80 -0.78
CA THR A 155 38.67 2.61 -1.68
C THR A 155 39.87 3.56 -1.47
N GLU A 156 39.64 4.82 -1.06
CA GLU A 156 40.71 5.77 -0.74
C GLU A 156 40.21 6.82 0.27
N GLY A 157 40.68 6.73 1.51
CA GLY A 157 40.47 7.74 2.56
C GLY A 157 39.01 7.86 3.01
N ASN A 158 38.22 8.62 2.26
CA ASN A 158 36.77 8.78 2.46
C ASN A 158 35.97 8.65 1.15
N LYS A 159 36.56 8.05 0.11
CA LYS A 159 35.94 7.85 -1.21
C LYS A 159 35.43 6.43 -1.40
N LEU A 160 34.20 6.34 -1.90
CA LEU A 160 33.68 5.18 -2.60
C LEU A 160 33.88 5.47 -4.10
N GLN A 161 34.82 4.78 -4.75
CA GLN A 161 35.16 5.00 -6.16
C GLN A 161 35.26 3.67 -6.91
N GLU A 162 35.18 3.71 -8.23
CA GLU A 162 35.32 2.52 -9.07
C GLU A 162 36.61 1.71 -8.80
N PRO A 163 36.62 0.39 -9.05
CA PRO A 163 35.51 -0.43 -9.56
C PRO A 163 34.51 -0.90 -8.48
N ASN A 164 34.86 -0.82 -7.19
CA ASN A 164 34.15 -1.52 -6.11
C ASN A 164 33.58 -0.59 -5.02
N GLY A 165 33.52 0.73 -5.27
CA GLY A 165 33.17 1.74 -4.28
C GLY A 165 31.76 1.57 -3.74
N VAL A 166 30.81 1.41 -4.65
CA VAL A 166 29.44 0.98 -4.36
C VAL A 166 29.08 -0.11 -5.35
N THR A 167 28.52 -1.20 -4.85
CA THR A 167 27.96 -2.28 -5.66
C THR A 167 26.61 -2.65 -5.08
N TYR A 168 25.59 -2.65 -5.93
CA TYR A 168 24.24 -3.13 -5.59
C TYR A 168 23.90 -4.34 -6.44
N THR A 169 23.23 -5.32 -5.84
CA THR A 169 22.76 -6.53 -6.51
C THR A 169 21.36 -6.87 -6.02
N THR A 170 20.50 -7.24 -6.95
CA THR A 170 19.17 -7.78 -6.69
C THR A 170 18.87 -8.91 -7.68
N THR A 171 18.13 -9.92 -7.22
CA THR A 171 17.82 -11.14 -7.98
C THR A 171 16.33 -11.46 -7.84
N ALA A 172 15.67 -11.77 -8.95
CA ALA A 172 14.27 -12.14 -8.98
C ALA A 172 13.98 -13.38 -8.13
N GLN A 173 12.82 -13.40 -7.49
CA GLN A 173 12.28 -14.53 -6.76
C GLN A 173 10.92 -14.91 -7.34
N LYS A 174 10.59 -16.20 -7.28
CA LYS A 174 9.24 -16.69 -7.58
C LYS A 174 8.26 -16.18 -6.50
N ASN A 175 7.14 -15.62 -6.93
CA ASN A 175 5.95 -15.32 -6.12
C ASN A 175 4.70 -15.90 -6.78
N ASP A 176 3.67 -16.20 -6.00
CA ASP A 176 2.31 -16.48 -6.49
C ASP A 176 1.53 -15.17 -6.71
N PHE A 177 0.39 -15.28 -7.40
CA PHE A 177 -0.64 -14.24 -7.39
C PHE A 177 -1.54 -14.41 -6.17
N ASP A 178 -2.14 -13.32 -5.67
CA ASP A 178 -3.19 -13.37 -4.65
C ASP A 178 -4.33 -14.33 -5.09
N PHE A 179 -4.66 -14.31 -6.39
CA PHE A 179 -5.45 -15.38 -7.00
C PHE A 179 -4.55 -16.57 -7.41
N GLU A 180 -4.20 -17.40 -6.42
CA GLU A 180 -3.34 -18.60 -6.49
C GLU A 180 -3.55 -19.47 -7.75
N ASP A 181 -4.80 -19.58 -8.21
CA ASP A 181 -5.24 -20.41 -9.35
C ASP A 181 -4.69 -19.91 -10.71
N TRP A 182 -4.05 -18.72 -10.77
CA TRP A 182 -3.31 -18.23 -11.96
C TRP A 182 -1.84 -18.68 -12.03
N GLY A 183 -1.28 -19.28 -10.98
CA GLY A 183 0.12 -19.72 -10.93
C GLY A 183 1.07 -18.66 -10.36
N TYR A 184 2.15 -18.35 -11.10
CA TYR A 184 3.32 -17.65 -10.53
C TYR A 184 3.95 -16.59 -11.44
N TYR A 185 4.70 -15.66 -10.82
CA TYR A 185 5.52 -14.64 -11.47
C TYR A 185 6.90 -14.47 -10.80
N ASN A 186 7.82 -13.81 -11.49
CA ASN A 186 9.07 -13.31 -10.93
C ASN A 186 8.83 -11.92 -10.33
N VAL A 187 8.92 -11.81 -9.01
CA VAL A 187 9.05 -10.52 -8.32
C VAL A 187 10.52 -10.13 -8.21
N ILE A 188 10.84 -8.84 -8.26
CA ILE A 188 12.17 -8.33 -7.91
C ILE A 188 12.05 -7.04 -7.09
N GLY A 189 12.92 -6.89 -6.08
CA GLY A 189 13.10 -5.59 -5.42
C GLY A 189 14.08 -4.75 -6.22
N PHE A 190 13.67 -3.59 -6.73
CA PHE A 190 14.56 -2.67 -7.44
C PHE A 190 14.46 -1.27 -6.84
N GLN A 191 15.59 -0.69 -6.44
CA GLN A 191 15.68 0.65 -5.85
C GLN A 191 14.69 0.88 -4.69
N ALA A 192 14.59 -0.08 -3.77
CA ALA A 192 13.68 0.00 -2.62
C ALA A 192 12.17 0.05 -2.99
N SER A 193 11.76 -0.70 -4.02
CA SER A 193 10.36 -0.88 -4.48
C SER A 193 10.13 -2.29 -5.08
N LYS A 194 8.89 -2.82 -5.00
CA LYS A 194 8.47 -4.11 -5.61
C LYS A 194 8.19 -3.94 -7.11
N TYR A 195 8.74 -4.81 -7.95
CA TYR A 195 8.49 -4.87 -9.40
C TYR A 195 8.19 -6.29 -9.87
N PHE A 196 7.49 -6.39 -11.00
CA PHE A 196 7.38 -7.59 -11.83
C PHE A 196 8.56 -7.67 -12.80
N ALA A 197 9.09 -8.88 -12.98
CA ALA A 197 10.23 -9.17 -13.87
C ALA A 197 9.92 -10.23 -14.95
N GLY A 198 8.70 -10.75 -14.97
CA GLY A 198 8.22 -11.76 -15.93
C GLY A 198 7.28 -12.79 -15.31
N TYR A 199 6.47 -13.45 -16.13
CA TYR A 199 5.65 -14.59 -15.73
C TYR A 199 6.49 -15.87 -15.59
N LEU A 200 5.99 -16.84 -14.82
CA LEU A 200 6.60 -18.16 -14.66
C LEU A 200 5.66 -19.28 -15.10
N ASN A 201 6.25 -20.34 -15.65
CA ASN A 201 5.64 -21.65 -15.82
C ASN A 201 6.23 -22.60 -14.75
N ASP A 202 5.37 -23.34 -14.06
CA ASP A 202 5.75 -24.32 -13.04
C ASP A 202 5.10 -25.67 -13.33
N GLU A 203 5.91 -26.74 -13.46
CA GLU A 203 5.45 -28.09 -13.82
C GLU A 203 4.40 -28.71 -12.85
N ASN A 204 4.11 -28.06 -11.71
CA ASN A 204 3.09 -28.48 -10.75
C ASN A 204 1.74 -27.78 -10.93
N VAL A 205 1.67 -26.68 -11.71
CA VAL A 205 0.41 -25.98 -12.06
C VAL A 205 -0.12 -26.53 -13.39
N PRO A 206 -1.45 -26.70 -13.56
CA PRO A 206 -2.01 -27.12 -14.84
C PRO A 206 -1.83 -26.06 -15.94
N ASP A 207 -1.43 -26.46 -17.17
CA ASP A 207 -1.27 -25.59 -18.36
C ASP A 207 -2.50 -24.71 -18.67
N GLU A 208 -3.70 -25.13 -18.22
CA GLU A 208 -4.95 -24.39 -18.42
C GLU A 208 -5.16 -23.24 -17.42
N ASN A 209 -4.48 -23.29 -16.27
CA ASN A 209 -4.55 -22.28 -15.20
C ASN A 209 -3.54 -21.14 -15.38
N GLU A 210 -2.34 -21.43 -15.91
CA GLU A 210 -1.24 -20.48 -16.17
C GLU A 210 -1.52 -19.51 -17.34
N ILE A 211 -2.71 -18.93 -17.37
CA ILE A 211 -3.22 -18.17 -18.51
C ILE A 211 -2.45 -16.86 -18.75
N LEU A 212 -1.86 -16.25 -17.72
CA LEU A 212 -1.12 -15.00 -17.85
C LEU A 212 0.26 -15.22 -18.52
N PHE A 213 0.94 -16.30 -18.13
CA PHE A 213 2.13 -16.82 -18.82
C PHE A 213 1.78 -17.21 -20.26
N ARG A 214 0.85 -18.16 -20.42
CA ARG A 214 0.55 -18.84 -21.70
C ARG A 214 -0.15 -17.95 -22.74
N GLU A 215 -0.68 -16.80 -22.35
CA GLU A 215 -1.20 -15.81 -23.30
C GLU A 215 -0.20 -14.68 -23.59
N SER A 216 0.89 -14.51 -22.84
CA SER A 216 1.95 -13.54 -23.19
C SER A 216 2.81 -14.11 -24.33
N ASP A 217 3.15 -13.29 -25.33
CA ASP A 217 4.08 -13.70 -26.41
C ASP A 217 5.56 -13.46 -26.03
N ASP A 218 5.79 -12.60 -25.03
CA ASP A 218 7.09 -12.34 -24.40
C ASP A 218 6.88 -12.36 -22.87
N GLU A 219 7.26 -13.47 -22.21
CA GLU A 219 6.94 -13.68 -20.80
C GLU A 219 7.95 -13.05 -19.82
N ASN A 220 9.12 -12.57 -20.26
CA ASN A 220 10.26 -12.27 -19.39
C ASN A 220 10.81 -10.85 -19.58
N SER A 221 10.12 -9.86 -19.01
CA SER A 221 10.49 -8.44 -19.05
C SER A 221 11.96 -8.15 -18.72
N LEU A 222 12.53 -8.87 -17.74
CA LEU A 222 13.93 -8.68 -17.34
C LEU A 222 14.93 -9.11 -18.43
N SER A 223 14.56 -10.05 -19.30
CA SER A 223 15.36 -10.44 -20.46
C SER A 223 15.33 -9.41 -21.61
N ASP A 224 14.29 -8.56 -21.65
CA ASP A 224 14.22 -7.33 -22.48
C ASP A 224 14.89 -6.12 -21.80
N GLU A 225 15.57 -6.34 -20.68
CA GLU A 225 16.21 -5.31 -19.86
C GLU A 225 15.21 -4.25 -19.33
N GLN A 226 14.00 -4.66 -18.95
CA GLN A 226 12.97 -3.80 -18.34
C GLN A 226 12.26 -4.47 -17.14
N LEU A 227 11.50 -3.67 -16.37
CA LEU A 227 10.68 -4.09 -15.24
C LEU A 227 9.36 -3.30 -15.21
N GLU A 228 8.25 -3.94 -14.84
CA GLU A 228 6.96 -3.26 -14.68
C GLU A 228 6.57 -3.12 -13.20
N ALA A 229 6.00 -1.97 -12.82
CA ALA A 229 5.45 -1.80 -11.48
C ALA A 229 4.18 -2.64 -11.33
N ILE A 230 4.07 -3.39 -10.23
CA ILE A 230 2.83 -4.10 -9.87
C ILE A 230 1.86 -3.06 -9.29
N LEU A 231 0.69 -2.96 -9.90
CA LEU A 231 -0.34 -1.96 -9.56
C LEU A 231 -1.52 -2.60 -8.81
N MET A 232 -1.90 -3.82 -9.17
CA MET A 232 -2.90 -4.63 -8.46
C MET A 232 -2.53 -6.11 -8.49
N ASP A 233 -2.67 -6.76 -7.34
CA ASP A 233 -2.63 -8.20 -7.07
C ASP A 233 -3.63 -8.33 -5.91
N ASP A 234 -4.84 -8.87 -6.15
CA ASP A 234 -5.96 -8.86 -5.18
C ASP A 234 -7.02 -9.92 -5.54
N ASP A 235 -7.42 -10.77 -4.58
CA ASP A 235 -8.48 -11.79 -4.75
C ASP A 235 -9.86 -11.40 -4.19
N THR A 236 -9.98 -10.23 -3.54
CA THR A 236 -11.13 -9.86 -2.72
C THR A 236 -12.45 -9.89 -3.49
N GLU A 237 -13.39 -10.75 -3.07
CA GLU A 237 -14.69 -10.89 -3.74
C GLU A 237 -15.47 -9.55 -3.85
N MET A 238 -15.52 -9.00 -5.07
CA MET A 238 -16.22 -7.75 -5.37
C MET A 238 -17.29 -7.93 -6.44
N THR A 239 -18.34 -7.09 -6.37
CA THR A 239 -19.45 -7.10 -7.34
C THR A 239 -19.38 -5.90 -8.26
N VAL A 240 -19.19 -6.15 -9.55
CA VAL A 240 -19.27 -5.15 -10.63
C VAL A 240 -20.64 -5.20 -11.30
N THR A 241 -21.10 -4.08 -11.88
CA THR A 241 -22.37 -4.03 -12.60
C THR A 241 -22.28 -3.25 -13.92
N SER A 242 -23.29 -3.38 -14.77
CA SER A 242 -23.41 -2.55 -15.99
C SER A 242 -23.64 -1.05 -15.72
N GLY A 243 -23.71 -0.61 -14.46
CA GLY A 243 -23.70 0.79 -14.04
C GLY A 243 -22.48 1.20 -13.21
N THR A 244 -21.68 0.22 -12.73
CA THR A 244 -20.48 0.42 -11.90
C THR A 244 -19.37 -0.50 -12.43
N PRO A 245 -18.47 0.00 -13.30
CA PRO A 245 -17.36 -0.79 -13.84
C PRO A 245 -16.33 -1.12 -12.75
N LEU A 246 -15.46 -2.10 -13.03
CA LEU A 246 -14.20 -2.23 -12.30
C LEU A 246 -13.32 -1.03 -12.68
N LYS A 247 -12.81 -0.31 -11.67
CA LYS A 247 -11.74 0.67 -11.85
C LYS A 247 -10.40 -0.01 -11.67
N LEU A 248 -9.47 0.33 -12.54
CA LEU A 248 -8.10 -0.14 -12.59
C LEU A 248 -7.18 1.09 -12.57
N GLU A 249 -5.90 0.89 -12.27
CA GLU A 249 -4.93 1.99 -12.27
C GLU A 249 -4.61 2.49 -13.68
N GLU A 250 -3.87 3.60 -13.76
CA GLU A 250 -3.45 4.25 -15.01
C GLU A 250 -4.61 4.70 -15.93
N GLY A 251 -5.81 4.88 -15.38
CA GLY A 251 -6.98 5.38 -16.12
C GLY A 251 -7.77 4.31 -16.86
N TYR A 252 -7.57 3.03 -16.52
CA TYR A 252 -8.31 1.91 -17.09
C TYR A 252 -9.65 1.66 -16.35
N GLU A 253 -10.72 1.33 -17.08
CA GLU A 253 -12.00 0.86 -16.52
C GLU A 253 -12.58 -0.30 -17.36
N LEU A 254 -12.92 -1.41 -16.70
CA LEU A 254 -13.49 -2.62 -17.30
C LEU A 254 -15.01 -2.70 -17.06
N SER A 255 -15.78 -2.65 -18.14
CA SER A 255 -17.24 -2.48 -18.13
C SER A 255 -18.02 -3.72 -18.60
N ILE A 256 -19.04 -4.14 -17.85
CA ILE A 256 -20.07 -5.07 -18.35
C ILE A 256 -21.03 -4.30 -19.27
N LYS A 257 -21.00 -4.59 -20.58
CA LYS A 257 -21.92 -3.98 -21.55
C LYS A 257 -23.21 -4.77 -21.71
N SER A 258 -23.14 -6.10 -21.69
CA SER A 258 -24.32 -6.96 -21.70
C SER A 258 -24.01 -8.37 -21.17
N ILE A 259 -25.05 -9.02 -20.65
CA ILE A 259 -25.09 -10.47 -20.46
C ILE A 259 -26.13 -11.04 -21.44
N ASP A 260 -25.89 -12.23 -21.98
CA ASP A 260 -26.80 -12.88 -22.92
C ASP A 260 -28.14 -13.32 -22.29
N ILE A 261 -29.02 -13.96 -23.06
CA ILE A 261 -30.37 -14.33 -22.57
C ILE A 261 -30.29 -15.50 -21.58
N ASP A 262 -29.32 -16.39 -21.77
CA ASP A 262 -29.16 -17.60 -20.95
C ASP A 262 -28.38 -17.32 -19.65
N GLY A 263 -27.79 -16.12 -19.50
CA GLY A 263 -27.02 -15.69 -18.33
C GLY A 263 -25.55 -16.12 -18.36
N ASN A 264 -25.12 -16.82 -19.41
CA ASN A 264 -23.86 -17.55 -19.46
C ASN A 264 -22.70 -16.72 -20.00
N LYS A 265 -22.97 -15.75 -20.88
CA LYS A 265 -21.95 -14.97 -21.59
C LYS A 265 -21.98 -13.51 -21.20
N VAL A 266 -20.82 -12.98 -20.85
CA VAL A 266 -20.62 -11.56 -20.52
C VAL A 266 -19.84 -10.91 -21.66
N TYR A 267 -20.39 -9.84 -22.24
CA TYR A 267 -19.65 -8.96 -23.13
C TYR A 267 -19.04 -7.81 -22.32
N LEU A 268 -17.71 -7.81 -22.29
CA LEU A 268 -16.87 -6.84 -21.59
C LEU A 268 -16.24 -5.88 -22.58
N GLU A 269 -16.01 -4.65 -22.12
CA GLU A 269 -15.25 -3.62 -22.85
C GLU A 269 -14.29 -2.98 -21.86
N LEU A 270 -13.00 -2.97 -22.21
CA LEU A 270 -11.97 -2.23 -21.49
C LEU A 270 -11.81 -0.87 -22.13
N THR A 271 -11.88 0.17 -21.30
CA THR A 271 -11.60 1.55 -21.70
C THR A 271 -10.36 2.05 -21.00
N LYS A 272 -9.62 2.95 -21.66
CA LYS A 272 -8.59 3.79 -21.06
C LYS A 272 -8.92 5.26 -21.35
N ASP A 273 -8.93 6.11 -20.33
CA ASP A 273 -9.29 7.54 -20.46
C ASP A 273 -10.66 7.75 -21.15
N GLY A 274 -11.61 6.84 -20.91
CA GLY A 274 -12.94 6.82 -21.55
C GLY A 274 -12.96 6.39 -23.03
N SER A 275 -11.82 6.00 -23.60
CA SER A 275 -11.70 5.46 -24.97
C SER A 275 -11.61 3.93 -24.96
N VAL A 276 -12.35 3.25 -25.83
CA VAL A 276 -12.30 1.78 -25.94
C VAL A 276 -10.94 1.32 -26.45
N VAL A 277 -10.32 0.38 -25.73
CA VAL A 277 -9.02 -0.22 -26.10
C VAL A 277 -9.11 -1.73 -26.36
N ASP A 278 -10.07 -2.42 -25.74
CA ASP A 278 -10.39 -3.83 -26.03
C ASP A 278 -11.88 -4.15 -25.76
N SER A 279 -12.38 -5.24 -26.35
CA SER A 279 -13.67 -5.84 -25.98
C SER A 279 -13.67 -7.36 -26.16
N LYS A 280 -14.06 -8.11 -25.13
CA LYS A 280 -14.00 -9.57 -25.07
C LYS A 280 -15.34 -10.17 -24.64
N VAL A 281 -15.62 -11.41 -25.04
CA VAL A 281 -16.72 -12.20 -24.49
C VAL A 281 -16.16 -13.34 -23.65
N ILE A 282 -16.47 -13.34 -22.35
CA ILE A 282 -16.18 -14.43 -21.43
C ILE A 282 -17.45 -15.24 -21.14
N SER A 283 -17.31 -16.45 -20.57
CA SER A 283 -18.43 -17.37 -20.29
C SER A 283 -18.39 -17.98 -18.86
N PRO A 284 -18.23 -17.18 -17.79
CA PRO A 284 -17.91 -17.67 -16.44
C PRO A 284 -19.00 -18.54 -15.79
N SER A 285 -20.24 -18.51 -16.30
CA SER A 285 -21.38 -19.23 -15.72
C SER A 285 -21.96 -20.34 -16.60
N LYS A 286 -21.30 -20.70 -17.70
CA LYS A 286 -21.68 -21.88 -18.51
C LYS A 286 -21.48 -23.19 -17.73
N ASP A 287 -22.03 -24.29 -18.24
CA ASP A 287 -21.73 -25.64 -17.74
C ASP A 287 -20.22 -25.96 -17.83
N ASN A 288 -19.57 -26.18 -16.68
CA ASN A 288 -18.14 -26.50 -16.53
C ASN A 288 -17.21 -25.48 -17.24
N PRO A 289 -17.05 -24.25 -16.69
CA PRO A 289 -16.16 -23.23 -17.24
C PRO A 289 -14.70 -23.55 -16.89
N THR A 290 -13.78 -23.38 -17.86
CA THR A 290 -12.33 -23.42 -17.60
C THR A 290 -11.82 -22.06 -17.14
N MET A 291 -10.55 -21.96 -16.73
CA MET A 291 -9.91 -20.69 -16.39
C MET A 291 -10.02 -19.66 -17.52
N ALA A 292 -9.89 -20.09 -18.78
CA ALA A 292 -10.03 -19.24 -19.97
C ALA A 292 -11.47 -18.80 -20.27
N ASP A 293 -12.49 -19.50 -19.76
CA ASP A 293 -13.88 -19.04 -19.83
C ASP A 293 -14.20 -17.98 -18.78
N LYS A 294 -13.46 -17.94 -17.66
CA LYS A 294 -13.66 -16.99 -16.56
C LYS A 294 -12.76 -15.76 -16.64
N THR A 295 -11.54 -15.90 -17.17
CA THR A 295 -10.52 -14.86 -17.11
C THR A 295 -10.64 -13.88 -18.29
N TYR A 296 -11.01 -12.64 -17.98
CA TYR A 296 -10.68 -11.52 -18.84
C TYR A 296 -9.17 -11.25 -18.74
N TYR A 297 -8.53 -10.94 -19.86
CA TYR A 297 -7.15 -10.46 -19.90
C TYR A 297 -6.99 -9.50 -21.07
N TYR A 298 -6.08 -8.54 -20.94
CA TYR A 298 -5.70 -7.57 -21.97
C TYR A 298 -4.19 -7.59 -22.17
N LYS A 299 -3.77 -7.62 -23.45
CA LYS A 299 -2.37 -7.70 -23.86
C LYS A 299 -1.90 -6.41 -24.53
N LYS A 300 -0.62 -6.08 -24.37
CA LYS A 300 -0.04 -4.87 -24.94
C LYS A 300 1.47 -5.00 -25.16
N ASP A 301 1.98 -4.31 -26.18
CA ASP A 301 3.40 -4.00 -26.30
C ASP A 301 3.82 -3.01 -25.19
N VAL A 302 4.65 -3.47 -24.26
CA VAL A 302 5.21 -2.67 -23.16
C VAL A 302 6.71 -2.56 -23.37
N GLY A 303 7.19 -1.36 -23.70
CA GLY A 303 8.60 -1.16 -24.04
C GLY A 303 9.04 -2.02 -25.23
N ASP A 304 10.08 -2.84 -25.04
CA ASP A 304 10.55 -3.78 -26.04
C ASP A 304 9.78 -5.11 -26.00
N SER A 305 9.26 -5.54 -24.85
CA SER A 305 8.43 -6.75 -24.69
C SER A 305 7.15 -6.71 -25.54
N LYS A 306 6.74 -7.86 -26.07
CA LYS A 306 5.68 -7.98 -27.09
C LYS A 306 4.46 -8.70 -26.58
N ASP A 307 3.28 -8.11 -26.83
CA ASP A 307 1.99 -8.77 -26.59
C ASP A 307 1.86 -9.36 -25.15
N LEU A 308 2.46 -8.67 -24.17
CA LEU A 308 2.51 -9.03 -22.75
C LEU A 308 1.12 -8.82 -22.10
N VAL A 309 0.64 -9.75 -21.28
CA VAL A 309 -0.58 -9.56 -20.49
C VAL A 309 -0.31 -8.52 -19.40
N ILE A 310 -1.02 -7.38 -19.42
CA ILE A 310 -0.84 -6.30 -18.42
C ILE A 310 -2.00 -6.13 -17.44
N ILE A 311 -3.18 -6.64 -17.79
CA ILE A 311 -4.40 -6.61 -16.96
C ILE A 311 -5.07 -7.97 -17.08
N ALA A 312 -5.50 -8.52 -15.95
CA ALA A 312 -6.42 -9.66 -15.90
C ALA A 312 -7.46 -9.51 -14.79
N ALA A 313 -8.62 -10.14 -15.00
CA ALA A 313 -9.70 -10.23 -14.02
C ALA A 313 -10.40 -11.58 -14.14
N HIS A 314 -10.41 -12.36 -13.06
CA HIS A 314 -11.10 -13.63 -12.95
C HIS A 314 -12.55 -13.40 -12.49
N PHE A 315 -13.50 -13.97 -13.22
CA PHE A 315 -14.93 -13.85 -12.92
C PHE A 315 -15.48 -15.16 -12.34
N LYS A 316 -15.68 -15.20 -11.02
CA LYS A 316 -16.38 -16.28 -10.30
C LYS A 316 -17.68 -16.72 -10.97
N ASN A 317 -18.48 -15.74 -11.39
CA ASN A 317 -19.81 -15.91 -11.97
C ASN A 317 -20.29 -14.59 -12.60
N ALA A 318 -21.37 -14.66 -13.38
CA ALA A 318 -22.14 -13.49 -13.78
C ALA A 318 -23.65 -13.75 -13.75
N PHE A 319 -24.43 -12.71 -13.49
CA PHE A 319 -25.89 -12.80 -13.37
C PHE A 319 -26.60 -11.65 -14.09
N ARG A 320 -27.54 -12.02 -14.95
CA ARG A 320 -28.46 -11.08 -15.59
C ARG A 320 -29.64 -10.77 -14.67
N GLY A 321 -29.62 -9.58 -14.06
CA GLY A 321 -30.77 -9.05 -13.34
C GLY A 321 -31.85 -8.49 -14.27
N ALA A 322 -32.97 -8.05 -13.69
CA ALA A 322 -34.05 -7.39 -14.42
C ALA A 322 -33.68 -5.97 -14.86
N ASP A 323 -33.03 -5.21 -13.97
CA ASP A 323 -32.72 -3.79 -14.17
C ASP A 323 -31.22 -3.51 -14.43
N GLN A 324 -30.32 -4.39 -13.96
CA GLN A 324 -28.87 -4.32 -14.20
C GLN A 324 -28.28 -5.72 -14.40
N ASN A 325 -27.19 -5.80 -15.17
CA ASN A 325 -26.31 -6.97 -15.20
C ASN A 325 -25.26 -6.83 -14.10
N LEU A 326 -24.88 -7.92 -13.45
CA LEU A 326 -23.82 -7.95 -12.43
C LEU A 326 -22.89 -9.16 -12.63
N ALA A 327 -21.68 -9.07 -12.08
CA ALA A 327 -20.78 -10.21 -11.97
C ALA A 327 -19.93 -10.11 -10.70
N THR A 328 -19.51 -11.26 -10.19
CA THR A 328 -18.53 -11.34 -9.10
C THR A 328 -17.15 -11.54 -9.69
N ILE A 329 -16.21 -10.68 -9.29
CA ILE A 329 -14.77 -10.80 -9.54
C ILE A 329 -14.12 -11.21 -8.21
N ASP A 330 -13.18 -12.15 -8.28
CA ASP A 330 -12.49 -12.78 -7.17
C ASP A 330 -11.02 -13.07 -7.53
N GLY A 331 -10.41 -12.12 -8.24
CA GLY A 331 -9.04 -12.18 -8.75
C GLY A 331 -8.78 -11.04 -9.74
N ILE A 332 -7.84 -10.16 -9.43
CA ILE A 332 -7.44 -8.98 -10.21
C ILE A 332 -5.92 -8.94 -10.27
N TRP A 333 -5.39 -8.74 -11.47
CA TRP A 333 -3.97 -8.50 -11.69
C TRP A 333 -3.78 -7.31 -12.62
N GLN A 334 -2.86 -6.40 -12.26
CA GLN A 334 -2.43 -5.31 -13.12
C GLN A 334 -0.96 -4.97 -12.90
N ILE A 335 -0.22 -4.86 -14.00
CA ILE A 335 1.10 -4.22 -14.07
C ILE A 335 1.03 -2.94 -14.92
N SER A 336 1.95 -2.02 -14.67
CA SER A 336 2.05 -0.74 -15.38
C SER A 336 2.38 -0.92 -16.86
N GLU A 337 1.79 -0.10 -17.74
CA GLU A 337 2.20 -0.02 -19.14
C GLU A 337 3.49 0.80 -19.36
N VAL A 338 4.07 1.35 -18.29
CA VAL A 338 5.25 2.23 -18.31
C VAL A 338 6.43 1.48 -17.68
N PRO A 339 7.30 0.85 -18.49
CA PRO A 339 8.41 0.05 -17.97
C PRO A 339 9.52 0.92 -17.38
N THR A 340 10.15 0.41 -16.33
CA THR A 340 11.40 0.90 -15.77
C THR A 340 12.57 0.25 -16.50
N GLU A 341 13.38 1.04 -17.18
CA GLU A 341 14.51 0.54 -17.97
C GLU A 341 15.68 0.11 -17.07
N VAL A 342 16.15 -1.13 -17.24
CA VAL A 342 17.31 -1.68 -16.52
C VAL A 342 18.44 -2.09 -17.49
N LYS A 343 18.54 -1.40 -18.63
CA LYS A 343 19.57 -1.65 -19.67
C LYS A 343 20.98 -1.35 -19.19
N ALA A 344 21.94 -2.14 -19.66
CA ALA A 344 23.35 -1.96 -19.30
C ALA A 344 23.86 -0.52 -19.60
N ASP A 345 24.64 0.03 -18.68
CA ASP A 345 25.10 1.43 -18.64
C ASP A 345 23.99 2.51 -18.41
N THR A 346 22.70 2.18 -18.23
CA THR A 346 21.66 3.17 -17.85
C THR A 346 21.91 3.73 -16.43
N GLU A 347 21.94 5.06 -16.31
CA GLU A 347 22.34 5.80 -15.10
C GLU A 347 21.17 6.13 -14.16
N TYR A 348 21.41 5.98 -12.85
CA TYR A 348 20.48 6.30 -11.77
C TYR A 348 21.23 7.07 -10.65
N ASP A 349 21.14 8.41 -10.70
CA ASP A 349 21.89 9.38 -9.87
C ASP A 349 23.42 9.25 -9.92
N LYS A 350 23.97 8.24 -9.25
CA LYS A 350 25.41 7.94 -9.14
C LYS A 350 25.73 6.46 -9.30
N MET A 351 24.71 5.62 -9.22
CA MET A 351 24.76 4.24 -9.64
C MET A 351 24.38 4.17 -11.13
N ARG A 352 24.65 3.04 -11.74
CA ARG A 352 24.21 2.70 -13.09
C ARG A 352 24.12 1.19 -13.21
N ILE A 353 23.35 0.69 -14.17
CA ILE A 353 23.33 -0.75 -14.45
C ILE A 353 24.72 -1.19 -14.93
N ALA A 354 25.30 -2.19 -14.27
CA ALA A 354 26.56 -2.82 -14.64
C ALA A 354 26.33 -4.11 -15.45
N THR A 355 25.35 -4.94 -15.06
CA THR A 355 24.92 -6.13 -15.79
C THR A 355 23.45 -6.45 -15.56
N VAL A 356 22.79 -7.03 -16.55
CA VAL A 356 21.55 -7.80 -16.39
C VAL A 356 21.76 -9.24 -16.87
N THR A 357 21.13 -10.18 -16.16
CA THR A 357 20.85 -11.56 -16.59
C THR A 357 19.33 -11.78 -16.55
N SER A 358 18.85 -12.92 -17.02
CA SER A 358 17.43 -13.33 -16.95
C SER A 358 16.84 -13.44 -15.53
N ASP A 359 17.64 -13.17 -14.49
CA ASP A 359 17.27 -13.26 -13.07
C ASP A 359 17.90 -12.18 -12.18
N THR A 360 18.97 -11.48 -12.59
CA THR A 360 19.79 -10.66 -11.67
C THR A 360 20.21 -9.34 -12.30
N ILE A 361 20.03 -8.26 -11.55
CA ILE A 361 20.55 -6.94 -11.87
C ILE A 361 21.74 -6.65 -10.96
N THR A 362 22.85 -6.19 -11.52
CA THR A 362 23.94 -5.56 -10.75
C THR A 362 24.13 -4.12 -11.16
N MET A 363 24.46 -3.26 -10.20
CA MET A 363 24.75 -1.85 -10.40
C MET A 363 26.09 -1.48 -9.76
N ASP A 364 26.85 -0.62 -10.43
CA ASP A 364 28.12 -0.06 -9.93
C ASP A 364 28.07 1.47 -9.89
N ASN A 365 29.09 2.09 -9.29
CA ASN A 365 29.34 3.53 -9.34
C ASN A 365 30.50 3.91 -10.27
N LYS A 366 30.69 3.20 -11.40
CA LYS A 366 31.72 3.54 -12.38
C LYS A 366 31.51 4.97 -12.90
N ASP A 367 32.61 5.64 -13.21
CA ASP A 367 32.68 7.06 -13.58
C ASP A 367 32.24 8.04 -12.46
N ASN A 368 31.67 7.57 -11.34
CA ASN A 368 31.01 8.36 -10.29
C ASN A 368 31.66 8.20 -8.89
N THR A 369 32.56 9.10 -8.50
CA THR A 369 33.15 9.09 -7.14
C THR A 369 32.20 9.65 -6.08
N VAL A 370 31.77 8.84 -5.11
CA VAL A 370 31.07 9.29 -3.90
C VAL A 370 32.09 9.66 -2.83
N THR A 371 32.00 10.86 -2.25
CA THR A 371 32.92 11.34 -1.20
C THR A 371 32.17 11.52 0.12
N LEU A 372 32.46 10.68 1.11
CA LEU A 372 31.88 10.71 2.45
C LEU A 372 32.53 11.84 3.27
N SER A 373 31.97 13.03 3.23
CA SER A 373 32.35 14.15 4.10
C SER A 373 31.35 14.32 5.23
N LYS A 374 31.72 14.94 6.36
CA LYS A 374 30.81 15.16 7.49
C LYS A 374 29.63 16.05 7.11
N ASN A 375 28.47 15.80 7.74
CA ASN A 375 27.20 16.50 7.49
C ASN A 375 26.89 16.61 5.98
N LYS A 376 26.69 15.45 5.35
CA LYS A 376 26.31 15.33 3.94
C LYS A 376 25.06 14.48 3.80
N ASP A 377 24.28 14.91 2.83
CA ASP A 377 23.15 14.22 2.27
C ASP A 377 23.48 13.97 0.80
N ILE A 378 23.25 12.75 0.32
CA ILE A 378 23.82 12.23 -0.93
C ILE A 378 22.80 11.32 -1.61
N SER A 379 22.19 11.77 -2.72
CA SER A 379 21.53 10.87 -3.66
C SER A 379 22.51 9.79 -4.15
N LEU A 380 22.04 8.54 -4.19
CA LEU A 380 22.82 7.40 -4.65
C LEU A 380 22.14 6.71 -5.84
N MET A 381 20.86 6.33 -5.67
CA MET A 381 20.00 5.79 -6.73
C MET A 381 18.52 5.98 -6.35
N GLY A 382 17.77 6.79 -7.09
CA GLY A 382 16.34 6.99 -6.84
C GLY A 382 16.06 7.51 -5.42
N ASP A 383 15.18 6.83 -4.70
CA ASP A 383 14.86 7.18 -3.31
C ASP A 383 15.98 6.87 -2.31
N VAL A 384 16.94 6.00 -2.67
CA VAL A 384 18.00 5.53 -1.76
C VAL A 384 19.14 6.55 -1.71
N LYS A 385 19.42 7.02 -0.50
CA LYS A 385 20.35 8.12 -0.20
C LYS A 385 21.35 7.71 0.89
N ILE A 386 22.54 8.30 0.88
CA ILE A 386 23.53 8.18 1.98
C ILE A 386 23.48 9.45 2.84
N LYS A 387 23.38 9.28 4.16
CA LYS A 387 23.50 10.36 5.14
C LYS A 387 24.73 10.15 6.01
N THR A 388 25.52 11.20 6.23
CA THR A 388 26.75 11.15 7.04
C THR A 388 26.62 11.99 8.31
N SER A 389 27.27 11.55 9.39
CA SER A 389 27.26 12.26 10.67
C SER A 389 27.98 13.62 10.62
N ASP A 390 27.57 14.55 11.49
CA ASP A 390 28.30 15.80 11.77
C ASP A 390 29.22 15.66 13.00
N GLN A 391 30.04 14.60 13.03
CA GLN A 391 30.98 14.38 14.14
C GLN A 391 32.17 15.37 14.07
N ASP A 392 32.58 15.90 15.22
CA ASP A 392 33.68 16.87 15.32
C ASP A 392 35.07 16.29 14.98
N VAL A 393 35.24 15.00 15.22
CA VAL A 393 36.49 14.26 14.99
C VAL A 393 36.25 13.16 13.97
N VAL A 394 37.09 13.12 12.93
CA VAL A 394 37.17 12.04 11.95
C VAL A 394 38.64 11.66 11.83
N ASP A 395 39.00 10.48 12.36
CA ASP A 395 40.34 9.90 12.34
C ASP A 395 40.28 8.36 12.42
N ASP A 396 41.42 7.67 12.35
CA ASP A 396 41.52 6.20 12.36
C ASP A 396 40.90 5.53 13.61
N ALA A 397 40.67 6.27 14.70
CA ALA A 397 40.02 5.79 15.92
C ALA A 397 38.55 6.25 16.04
N ASN A 398 38.14 7.20 15.21
CA ASN A 398 36.80 7.78 15.14
C ASN A 398 36.39 7.92 13.65
N PRO A 399 36.28 6.83 12.88
CA PRO A 399 35.93 6.93 11.47
C PRO A 399 34.54 7.55 11.27
N LEU A 400 34.30 8.07 10.06
CA LEU A 400 33.07 8.82 9.76
C LEU A 400 31.86 7.87 9.70
N ARG A 401 30.90 8.05 10.61
CA ARG A 401 29.65 7.29 10.58
C ARG A 401 28.72 7.74 9.45
N TYR A 402 28.11 6.78 8.76
CA TYR A 402 27.13 6.97 7.68
C TYR A 402 26.10 5.84 7.62
N TYR A 403 25.00 6.03 6.89
CA TYR A 403 23.97 5.01 6.66
C TYR A 403 23.21 5.27 5.36
N LEU A 404 22.62 4.22 4.78
CA LEU A 404 21.57 4.33 3.77
C LEU A 404 20.26 4.79 4.41
N TYR A 405 19.46 5.55 3.67
CA TYR A 405 18.08 5.86 4.04
C TYR A 405 17.17 6.06 2.81
N LYS A 406 15.85 5.91 3.02
CA LYS A 406 14.75 6.28 2.12
C LYS A 406 13.80 7.21 2.87
N GLU A 407 13.15 8.13 2.16
CA GLU A 407 12.12 9.01 2.71
C GLU A 407 10.73 8.48 2.33
N VAL A 408 9.82 8.42 3.30
CA VAL A 408 8.43 8.02 3.09
C VAL A 408 7.53 9.11 3.63
N THR A 409 6.59 9.59 2.82
CA THR A 409 5.58 10.58 3.25
C THR A 409 4.26 9.88 3.48
N LEU A 410 3.76 9.97 4.71
CA LEU A 410 2.38 9.59 5.04
C LEU A 410 1.50 10.82 4.83
N GLU A 411 0.62 10.76 3.82
CA GLU A 411 -0.35 11.82 3.59
C GLU A 411 -1.43 11.83 4.67
N GLY A 412 -1.86 13.03 5.06
CA GLY A 412 -2.99 13.17 5.95
C GLY A 412 -4.28 12.97 5.18
N ALA A 413 -5.12 12.03 5.63
CA ALA A 413 -6.42 11.79 5.01
C ALA A 413 -7.16 13.12 4.80
N GLU A 414 -7.36 13.49 3.52
CA GLU A 414 -8.01 14.75 3.20
C GLU A 414 -9.40 14.76 3.83
N ALA A 415 -9.71 15.85 4.55
CA ALA A 415 -11.01 16.01 5.19
C ALA A 415 -12.06 16.25 4.09
N ALA A 416 -12.62 15.14 3.58
CA ALA A 416 -13.48 15.06 2.40
C ALA A 416 -14.38 16.29 2.27
N GLU A 417 -14.18 17.07 1.19
CA GLU A 417 -14.81 18.38 1.03
C GLU A 417 -16.32 18.25 1.21
N GLN A 418 -16.82 18.80 2.32
CA GLN A 418 -18.24 18.79 2.61
C GLN A 418 -18.96 19.60 1.52
N PRO A 419 -19.83 18.98 0.70
CA PRO A 419 -20.30 19.58 -0.53
C PRO A 419 -20.99 20.92 -0.23
N ALA A 420 -20.54 21.97 -0.91
CA ALA A 420 -20.92 23.34 -0.62
C ALA A 420 -22.46 23.49 -0.56
N PRO A 421 -23.02 24.16 0.46
CA PRO A 421 -24.47 24.30 0.60
C PRO A 421 -25.08 24.92 -0.66
N VAL A 422 -25.96 24.17 -1.33
CA VAL A 422 -26.58 24.59 -2.60
C VAL A 422 -27.41 25.86 -2.34
N GLU A 423 -26.95 27.01 -2.86
CA GLU A 423 -27.72 28.24 -2.81
C GLU A 423 -29.06 28.04 -3.55
N PRO A 424 -30.21 28.44 -2.95
CA PRO A 424 -31.49 28.32 -3.61
C PRO A 424 -31.54 29.26 -4.83
N ALA A 425 -31.81 28.69 -6.00
CA ALA A 425 -31.79 29.41 -7.27
C ALA A 425 -32.65 30.69 -7.23
N LYS A 426 -32.01 31.81 -7.58
CA LYS A 426 -32.67 33.11 -7.71
C LYS A 426 -33.65 33.06 -8.88
N ALA A 427 -34.93 33.29 -8.63
CA ALA A 427 -35.93 33.35 -9.70
C ALA A 427 -35.65 34.55 -10.61
N GLU A 428 -35.45 34.28 -11.91
CA GLU A 428 -35.42 35.33 -12.92
C GLU A 428 -36.82 35.92 -13.13
N VAL A 429 -36.90 37.24 -13.22
CA VAL A 429 -38.13 37.96 -13.55
C VAL A 429 -38.22 38.05 -15.07
N THR A 430 -39.13 37.32 -15.69
CA THR A 430 -39.42 37.43 -17.12
C THR A 430 -40.09 38.76 -17.44
N GLU A 431 -39.58 39.45 -18.46
CA GLU A 431 -40.08 40.77 -18.87
C GLU A 431 -41.37 40.66 -19.71
N GLU A 432 -42.19 41.71 -19.66
CA GLU A 432 -43.59 41.71 -20.10
C GLU A 432 -43.76 41.91 -21.61
N ALA A 433 -44.55 41.04 -22.26
CA ALA A 433 -44.95 41.19 -23.66
C ALA A 433 -46.45 40.84 -23.85
N ALA A 434 -47.20 41.74 -24.49
CA ALA A 434 -48.66 41.69 -24.60
C ALA A 434 -49.15 42.51 -25.83
N PRO A 435 -50.44 42.43 -26.23
CA PRO A 435 -51.21 41.20 -26.49
C PRO A 435 -52.06 41.29 -27.79
N VAL A 436 -52.54 40.15 -28.35
CA VAL A 436 -53.59 40.16 -29.40
C VAL A 436 -54.57 38.97 -29.27
N GLU A 437 -55.86 39.30 -29.13
CA GLU A 437 -57.13 38.62 -29.47
C GLU A 437 -57.31 37.09 -29.28
N GLU A 438 -57.92 36.75 -28.13
CA GLU A 438 -59.19 36.00 -27.97
C GLU A 438 -59.80 35.19 -29.14
N ALA A 439 -60.03 33.89 -28.91
CA ALA A 439 -61.14 33.11 -29.48
C ALA A 439 -61.53 31.92 -28.57
N ALA A 440 -62.83 31.60 -28.45
CA ALA A 440 -63.38 30.61 -27.51
C ALA A 440 -64.77 30.10 -27.96
N PRO A 441 -65.33 28.99 -27.41
CA PRO A 441 -64.72 27.76 -26.88
C PRO A 441 -65.49 26.48 -27.39
N ALA A 442 -65.55 25.42 -26.55
CA ALA A 442 -66.62 24.38 -26.46
C ALA A 442 -66.30 22.95 -27.04
N PRO A 443 -67.00 21.85 -26.61
CA PRO A 443 -66.28 20.74 -25.94
C PRO A 443 -66.75 19.26 -26.17
N VAL A 444 -65.87 18.27 -25.95
CA VAL A 444 -66.18 16.82 -25.77
C VAL A 444 -65.09 16.20 -24.86
N THR A 445 -65.25 16.00 -23.55
CA THR A 445 -65.98 14.95 -22.78
C THR A 445 -65.45 13.50 -22.86
N VAL A 446 -64.72 13.11 -21.80
CA VAL A 446 -64.82 11.85 -21.00
C VAL A 446 -64.78 10.48 -21.70
N ALA A 447 -63.82 9.65 -21.27
CA ALA A 447 -64.03 8.20 -21.08
C ALA A 447 -63.20 7.70 -19.88
N GLU A 448 -63.83 7.56 -18.70
CA GLU A 448 -63.30 6.71 -17.62
C GLU A 448 -63.50 5.23 -17.97
N ASN A 449 -62.72 4.33 -17.35
CA ASN A 449 -63.28 3.05 -16.93
C ASN A 449 -62.67 2.60 -15.59
N LYS A 450 -63.52 2.10 -14.68
CA LYS A 450 -63.18 1.84 -13.28
C LYS A 450 -64.13 0.80 -12.68
N THR A 451 -63.66 -0.43 -12.47
CA THR A 451 -64.32 -1.50 -11.70
C THR A 451 -63.23 -2.46 -11.18
N THR A 452 -63.10 -2.87 -9.91
CA THR A 452 -64.06 -3.49 -8.94
C THR A 452 -64.54 -4.88 -9.37
N GLU A 453 -64.60 -5.94 -8.56
CA GLU A 453 -64.17 -6.21 -7.16
C GLU A 453 -64.34 -7.73 -6.87
N ALA A 454 -63.94 -8.17 -5.68
CA ALA A 454 -64.47 -9.31 -4.92
C ALA A 454 -63.93 -10.74 -5.16
N ALA A 455 -63.71 -11.43 -4.02
CA ALA A 455 -63.59 -12.87 -3.87
C ALA A 455 -64.85 -13.45 -3.21
N PRO A 456 -64.96 -14.78 -3.06
CA PRO A 456 -65.30 -15.32 -1.74
C PRO A 456 -64.53 -16.61 -1.35
N ALA A 457 -64.64 -16.99 -0.07
CA ALA A 457 -64.09 -18.22 0.53
C ALA A 457 -65.05 -19.43 0.35
N ALA A 458 -64.88 -20.66 0.87
CA ALA A 458 -64.00 -21.28 1.89
C ALA A 458 -63.85 -22.83 1.58
N ALA A 459 -63.46 -23.81 2.42
CA ALA A 459 -63.18 -23.92 3.86
C ALA A 459 -62.37 -25.21 4.20
N GLU A 460 -61.97 -25.35 5.49
CA GLU A 460 -61.71 -26.63 6.23
C GLU A 460 -60.49 -27.52 5.84
N GLU A 461 -59.85 -28.31 6.73
CA GLU A 461 -60.14 -28.68 8.13
C GLU A 461 -58.87 -29.04 8.97
N LYS A 462 -58.77 -28.60 10.26
CA LYS A 462 -58.06 -29.19 11.46
C LYS A 462 -56.56 -29.60 11.35
N LYS A 463 -55.72 -29.71 12.41
CA LYS A 463 -55.71 -29.50 13.89
C LYS A 463 -54.22 -29.25 14.28
N ASN A 464 -53.80 -28.59 15.38
CA ASN A 464 -54.03 -28.99 16.79
C ASN A 464 -53.60 -27.88 17.81
N GLU A 465 -53.84 -28.16 19.10
CA GLU A 465 -53.52 -27.43 20.35
C GLU A 465 -52.00 -27.27 20.65
N THR A 466 -51.49 -26.44 21.59
CA THR A 466 -51.95 -25.22 22.34
C THR A 466 -50.80 -24.80 23.29
N ALA A 467 -50.45 -23.50 23.37
CA ALA A 467 -50.06 -22.78 24.62
C ALA A 467 -49.40 -21.41 24.33
N GLU A 468 -49.98 -20.33 24.88
CA GLU A 468 -49.31 -19.04 25.14
C GLU A 468 -49.29 -18.85 26.68
N PRO A 469 -48.48 -17.94 27.26
CA PRO A 469 -49.01 -16.57 27.43
C PRO A 469 -47.99 -15.41 27.46
N ALA A 470 -48.51 -14.24 27.06
CA ALA A 470 -48.25 -12.90 27.62
C ALA A 470 -47.05 -12.07 27.11
N LYS A 471 -47.35 -11.27 26.07
CA LYS A 471 -47.21 -9.79 26.04
C LYS A 471 -46.05 -9.11 26.81
N THR A 472 -45.20 -8.39 26.08
CA THR A 472 -45.05 -6.92 26.24
C THR A 472 -44.41 -6.26 25.00
N GLU A 473 -45.08 -5.26 24.47
CA GLU A 473 -44.49 -4.10 23.76
C GLU A 473 -44.47 -2.90 24.76
N PRO A 474 -43.81 -1.74 24.51
CA PRO A 474 -43.19 -1.29 23.25
C PRO A 474 -41.78 -0.67 23.35
N GLY A 475 -41.12 -0.55 22.17
CA GLY A 475 -40.40 0.65 21.71
C GLY A 475 -39.06 1.06 22.33
N PHE A 476 -38.09 1.40 21.47
CA PHE A 476 -37.01 2.35 21.80
C PHE A 476 -36.52 3.09 20.54
N GLU A 477 -35.96 4.29 20.72
CA GLU A 477 -35.42 5.13 19.64
C GLU A 477 -33.91 4.93 19.43
N SER A 478 -33.46 5.27 18.22
CA SER A 478 -32.16 5.90 17.87
C SER A 478 -30.83 5.27 18.33
N ILE A 479 -30.01 4.87 17.35
CA ILE A 479 -28.69 5.46 16.98
C ILE A 479 -27.96 4.48 16.05
N PHE A 480 -27.68 4.87 14.81
CA PHE A 480 -26.67 4.21 13.98
C PHE A 480 -25.30 4.84 14.26
N ALA A 481 -24.44 4.14 15.00
CA ALA A 481 -23.05 4.53 15.17
C ALA A 481 -22.20 3.90 14.06
N ILE A 482 -21.93 4.66 12.99
CA ILE A 482 -21.00 4.25 11.94
C ILE A 482 -19.58 4.56 12.41
N THR A 483 -18.95 3.59 13.08
CA THR A 483 -17.51 3.66 13.40
C THR A 483 -16.69 3.04 12.26
N GLY A 484 -16.57 3.78 11.15
CA GLY A 484 -15.54 3.52 10.16
C GLY A 484 -14.18 3.94 10.70
N LEU A 485 -13.30 2.99 10.98
CA LEU A 485 -11.95 3.24 11.48
C LEU A 485 -10.95 2.81 10.40
N LEU A 486 -10.74 3.70 9.42
CA LEU A 486 -9.69 3.56 8.43
C LEU A 486 -8.35 3.97 9.06
N ALA A 487 -7.50 2.98 9.34
CA ALA A 487 -6.09 3.20 9.55
C ALA A 487 -5.38 3.03 8.20
N VAL A 488 -4.73 4.09 7.71
CA VAL A 488 -3.81 3.96 6.57
C VAL A 488 -2.52 3.35 7.10
N ALA A 489 -2.25 2.11 6.71
CA ALA A 489 -0.97 1.45 6.88
C ALA A 489 -0.49 1.00 5.50
N TYR A 490 0.78 1.25 5.18
CA TYR A 490 1.46 0.48 4.15
C TYR A 490 1.79 -0.90 4.75
N LEU A 491 0.81 -1.78 4.68
CA LEU A 491 0.87 -3.20 5.00
C LEU A 491 0.24 -3.92 3.81
N VAL A 492 0.88 -5.00 3.34
CA VAL A 492 0.20 -5.98 2.49
C VAL A 492 -0.99 -6.51 3.30
N LEU A 493 -2.19 -6.40 2.74
CA LEU A 493 -3.44 -6.62 3.49
C LEU A 493 -3.86 -8.09 3.45
N GLY A 494 -3.03 -8.94 4.07
CA GLY A 494 -3.31 -10.37 4.26
C GLY A 494 -4.75 -10.63 4.72
N ARG A 495 -5.39 -11.60 4.05
CA ARG A 495 -6.84 -11.86 4.01
C ARG A 495 -7.55 -11.86 5.37
N ARG A 496 -8.87 -11.59 5.34
CA ARG A 496 -9.80 -11.94 6.44
C ARG A 496 -10.67 -13.14 6.05
N GLU A 497 -10.53 -14.23 6.81
CA GLU A 497 -11.61 -15.23 7.01
C GLU A 497 -12.59 -14.78 8.11
#